data_AF-A0A179I2F6-F1
#
_entry.id   AF-A0A179I2F6-F1
#
_cell.length_a   1.000
_cell.length_b   1.000
_cell.length_c   1.000
_cell.angle_alpha   90.00
_cell.angle_beta   90.00
_cell.angle_gamma   90.00
#
_symmetry.space_group_name_H-M   'P 1'
#
loop_
_entity.id
_entity.type
_entity.pdbx_description
1 polymer ?
#
loop_
_entity_poly.entity_id
_entity_poly.type
_entity_poly.pdbx_seq_one_letter_code
_entity_poly.pdbx_strand_id
1 'polypeptide(L)'
;MAGLNLEVFKVRTGLRRRLSRPLGSSALTWDKNHQFGVYVMFPIGIMYYFGTNLDRRFSVPDFWPRPEECNKLPRDREELKVEYDRMLARQRFKQARLEEEERAKSGGSGSDS
;
A
#
# COMPACT_ATOMS: atom_id res chain seq x y z
N MET A 1 -38.37 64.60 -63.82
CA MET A 1 -37.19 65.24 -63.20
C MET A 1 -37.37 65.16 -61.68
N ALA A 2 -36.46 64.42 -61.03
CA ALA A 2 -36.18 64.30 -59.59
C ALA A 2 -37.31 63.98 -58.60
N GLY A 3 -37.21 62.82 -57.97
CA GLY A 3 -37.97 62.43 -56.78
C GLY A 3 -37.53 61.07 -56.26
N LEU A 4 -36.40 61.02 -55.55
CA LEU A 4 -36.07 59.92 -54.64
C LEU A 4 -36.84 60.17 -53.34
N ASN A 5 -37.69 59.25 -52.89
CA ASN A 5 -37.83 58.93 -51.47
C ASN A 5 -38.79 57.76 -51.15
N LEU A 6 -38.37 57.04 -50.11
CA LEU A 6 -39.15 56.32 -49.10
C LEU A 6 -40.04 55.14 -49.52
N GLU A 7 -39.54 53.99 -49.04
CA GLU A 7 -40.30 52.86 -48.49
C GLU A 7 -41.13 52.07 -49.51
N VAL A 8 -41.01 50.76 -49.56
CA VAL A 8 -41.65 49.87 -48.60
C VAL A 8 -41.23 48.45 -48.99
N PHE A 9 -41.05 47.58 -47.98
CA PHE A 9 -40.92 46.11 -48.08
C PHE A 9 -39.58 45.58 -48.61
N LYS A 10 -38.93 44.57 -48.03
CA LYS A 10 -39.38 43.53 -47.10
C LYS A 10 -38.14 42.79 -46.57
N VAL A 11 -38.13 42.47 -45.27
CA VAL A 11 -37.72 41.16 -44.70
C VAL A 11 -36.26 40.71 -44.98
N ARG A 12 -35.34 40.92 -44.02
CA ARG A 12 -35.01 40.04 -42.87
C ARG A 12 -34.47 38.66 -43.26
N THR A 13 -33.15 38.57 -43.35
CA THR A 13 -32.35 37.38 -42.98
C THR A 13 -31.00 37.90 -42.45
N GLY A 14 -30.88 38.27 -41.18
CA GLY A 14 -30.54 37.29 -40.15
C GLY A 14 -29.02 37.16 -39.93
N LEU A 15 -28.26 38.26 -39.95
CA LEU A 15 -26.85 38.29 -39.55
C LEU A 15 -26.73 38.16 -38.02
N ARG A 16 -26.77 36.93 -37.49
CA ARG A 16 -26.15 36.59 -36.20
C ARG A 16 -25.65 35.15 -36.27
N ARG A 17 -24.35 35.00 -36.55
CA ARG A 17 -23.60 33.80 -36.19
C ARG A 17 -23.75 33.62 -34.68
N ARG A 18 -24.70 32.77 -34.31
CA ARG A 18 -24.93 32.32 -32.94
C ARG A 18 -23.74 31.43 -32.61
N LEU A 19 -22.68 32.02 -32.04
CA LEU A 19 -21.61 31.24 -31.42
C LEU A 19 -22.29 30.31 -30.42
N SER A 20 -22.18 29.02 -30.70
CA SER A 20 -22.54 27.94 -29.82
C SER A 20 -21.84 28.19 -28.48
N ARG A 21 -22.62 28.56 -27.46
CA ARG A 21 -22.15 28.53 -26.08
C ARG A 21 -21.75 27.06 -25.83
N PRO A 22 -20.52 26.73 -25.44
CA PRO A 22 -20.29 25.40 -24.92
C PRO A 22 -21.23 25.26 -23.72
N LEU A 23 -22.03 24.19 -23.70
CA LEU A 23 -22.62 23.70 -22.47
C LEU A 23 -21.43 23.44 -21.55
N GLY A 24 -21.10 24.45 -20.73
CA GLY A 24 -20.08 24.34 -19.72
C GLY A 24 -20.50 23.18 -18.84
N SER A 25 -19.74 22.10 -18.95
CA SER A 25 -19.89 20.89 -18.18
C SER A 25 -20.08 21.28 -16.72
N SER A 26 -21.31 21.19 -16.24
CA SER A 26 -21.64 21.10 -14.81
C SER A 26 -21.19 19.74 -14.25
N ALA A 27 -20.14 19.18 -14.84
CA ALA A 27 -19.50 17.98 -14.39
C ALA A 27 -18.47 18.44 -13.36
N LEU A 28 -18.94 18.51 -12.11
CA LEU A 28 -18.10 18.19 -10.98
C LEU A 28 -17.06 19.25 -10.55
N THR A 29 -17.42 20.53 -10.56
CA THR A 29 -16.72 21.48 -9.66
C THR A 29 -17.23 21.24 -8.25
N TRP A 30 -16.74 20.17 -7.61
CA TRP A 30 -16.88 19.96 -6.17
C TRP A 30 -16.42 21.25 -5.48
N ASP A 31 -17.36 21.99 -4.91
CA ASP A 31 -17.02 23.17 -4.11
C ASP A 31 -16.09 22.72 -2.97
N LYS A 32 -14.99 23.45 -2.75
CA LYS A 32 -13.92 23.05 -1.83
C LYS A 32 -14.42 22.81 -0.41
N ASN A 33 -15.54 23.45 -0.06
CA ASN A 33 -16.24 23.27 1.20
C ASN A 33 -16.85 21.86 1.36
N HIS A 34 -17.37 21.26 0.29
CA HIS A 34 -17.92 19.91 0.32
C HIS A 34 -16.83 18.84 0.36
N GLN A 35 -15.69 19.12 -0.27
CA GLN A 35 -14.50 18.26 -0.18
C GLN A 35 -14.03 18.15 1.26
N PHE A 36 -13.95 19.28 1.98
CA PHE A 36 -13.58 19.31 3.40
C PHE A 36 -14.51 18.43 4.27
N GLY A 37 -15.83 18.53 4.08
CA GLY A 37 -16.78 17.70 4.82
C GLY A 37 -16.58 16.20 4.61
N VAL A 38 -16.36 15.77 3.36
CA VAL A 38 -16.07 14.37 3.04
C VAL A 38 -14.77 13.91 3.70
N TYR A 39 -13.70 14.72 3.62
CA TYR A 39 -12.41 14.37 4.21
C TYR A 39 -12.41 14.33 5.75
N VAL A 40 -13.33 15.02 6.42
CA VAL A 40 -13.47 14.97 7.89
C VAL A 40 -14.43 13.86 8.32
N MET A 41 -15.57 13.71 7.65
CA MET A 41 -16.56 12.69 8.02
C MET A 41 -16.14 11.27 7.65
N PHE A 42 -15.41 11.08 6.56
CA PHE A 42 -14.92 9.76 6.13
C PHE A 42 -14.01 9.08 7.17
N PRO A 43 -12.93 9.71 7.69
CA PRO A 43 -12.09 9.08 8.70
C PRO A 43 -12.82 8.94 10.05
N ILE A 44 -13.64 9.91 10.46
CA ILE A 44 -14.40 9.82 11.72
C ILE A 44 -15.41 8.68 11.65
N GLY A 45 -16.11 8.52 10.54
CA GLY A 45 -17.08 7.44 10.33
C GLY A 45 -16.43 6.06 10.29
N ILE A 46 -15.30 5.92 9.59
CA ILE A 46 -14.53 4.67 9.54
C ILE A 46 -13.98 4.32 10.94
N MET A 47 -13.44 5.31 11.66
CA MET A 47 -12.98 5.12 13.03
C MET A 47 -14.12 4.80 14.00
N TYR A 48 -15.31 5.37 13.83
CA TYR A 48 -16.45 5.01 14.69
C TYR A 48 -16.95 3.59 14.41
N TYR A 49 -17.03 3.21 13.12
CA TYR A 49 -17.52 1.91 12.68
C TYR A 49 -16.57 0.76 13.04
N PHE A 50 -15.26 0.94 12.82
CA PHE A 50 -14.26 -0.08 13.14
C PHE A 50 -13.67 0.08 14.55
N GLY A 51 -13.45 1.31 15.03
CA GLY A 51 -12.75 1.65 16.28
C GLY A 51 -13.40 1.16 17.57
N THR A 52 -14.72 0.99 17.59
CA THR A 52 -15.45 0.55 18.80
C THR A 52 -15.57 -0.98 18.92
N ASN A 53 -15.22 -1.74 17.87
CA ASN A 53 -15.43 -3.19 17.80
C ASN A 53 -14.31 -3.93 17.04
N LEU A 54 -13.05 -3.47 17.12
CA LEU A 54 -11.92 -4.19 16.51
C LEU A 54 -11.71 -5.56 17.15
N ASP A 55 -11.78 -5.65 18.47
CA ASP A 55 -11.42 -6.85 19.22
C ASP A 55 -12.28 -8.04 18.79
N ARG A 56 -13.61 -7.88 18.74
CA ARG A 56 -14.53 -8.96 18.32
C ARG A 56 -14.47 -9.31 16.83
N ARG A 57 -14.04 -8.38 15.96
CA ARG A 57 -14.03 -8.60 14.49
C ARG A 57 -12.67 -9.06 13.95
N PHE A 58 -11.58 -8.75 14.65
CA PHE A 58 -10.21 -9.08 14.25
C PHE A 58 -9.48 -9.99 15.25
N SER A 59 -10.14 -10.45 16.33
CA SER A 59 -9.59 -11.51 17.17
C SER A 59 -9.52 -12.80 16.36
N VAL A 60 -8.32 -13.21 15.99
CA VAL A 60 -8.07 -14.54 15.43
C VAL A 60 -8.00 -15.53 16.60
N PRO A 61 -8.91 -16.51 16.69
CA PRO A 61 -8.77 -17.58 17.68
C PRO A 61 -7.46 -18.31 17.42
N ASP A 62 -6.70 -18.60 18.49
CA ASP A 62 -5.39 -19.27 18.42
C ASP A 62 -4.30 -18.50 17.64
N PHE A 63 -4.38 -17.16 17.59
CA PHE A 63 -3.32 -16.33 16.97
C PHE A 63 -1.93 -16.61 17.56
N TRP A 64 -1.86 -16.78 18.88
CA TRP A 64 -0.61 -17.08 19.56
C TRP A 64 -0.41 -18.60 19.62
N PRO A 65 0.78 -19.10 19.25
CA PRO A 65 1.13 -20.49 19.46
C PRO A 65 0.91 -20.83 20.94
N ARG A 66 0.27 -21.98 21.19
CA ARG A 66 0.01 -22.44 22.55
C ARG A 66 1.34 -22.47 23.32
N PRO A 67 1.35 -22.15 24.61
CA PRO A 67 2.58 -22.16 25.42
C PRO A 67 3.27 -23.53 25.48
N GLU A 68 2.56 -24.60 25.13
CA GLU A 68 3.09 -25.95 24.96
C GLU A 68 3.90 -26.13 23.66
N GLU A 69 3.59 -25.34 22.65
CA GLU A 69 4.19 -25.37 21.30
C GLU A 69 5.30 -24.32 21.12
N CYS A 70 5.37 -23.36 22.05
CA CYS A 70 6.50 -22.45 22.17
C CYS A 70 7.75 -23.18 22.67
N ASN A 71 8.90 -22.94 22.02
CA ASN A 71 10.18 -23.43 22.50
C ASN A 71 10.44 -22.90 23.92
N LYS A 72 10.39 -23.79 24.92
CA LYS A 72 10.60 -23.44 26.32
C LYS A 72 12.08 -23.16 26.51
N LEU A 73 12.42 -21.93 26.91
CA LEU A 73 13.79 -21.65 27.31
C LEU A 73 14.13 -22.53 28.52
N PRO A 74 15.32 -23.16 28.52
CA PRO A 74 15.79 -23.92 29.67
C PRO A 74 15.81 -23.01 30.90
N ARG A 75 15.09 -23.41 31.96
CA ARG A 75 14.96 -22.57 33.17
C ARG A 75 15.97 -22.93 34.25
N ASP A 76 16.48 -24.16 34.22
CA ASP A 76 17.44 -24.65 35.20
C ASP A 76 18.89 -24.50 34.71
N ARG A 77 19.81 -24.27 35.64
CA ARG A 77 21.23 -24.04 35.35
C ARG A 77 21.93 -25.24 34.73
N GLU A 78 21.48 -26.45 35.07
CA GLU A 78 22.04 -27.69 34.54
C GLU A 78 21.56 -27.94 33.10
N GLU A 79 20.27 -27.73 32.85
CA GLU A 79 19.65 -27.81 31.52
C GLU A 79 20.29 -26.81 30.54
N LEU A 80 20.57 -25.59 31.02
CA LEU A 80 21.29 -24.56 30.27
C LEU A 80 22.68 -25.01 29.81
N LYS A 81 23.44 -25.68 30.67
CA LYS A 81 24.79 -26.16 30.33
C LYS A 81 24.72 -27.25 29.26
N VAL A 82 23.77 -28.18 29.37
CA VAL A 82 23.58 -29.27 28.40
C VAL A 82 23.20 -28.73 27.02
N GLU A 83 22.25 -27.79 26.96
CA GLU A 83 21.88 -27.14 25.69
C GLU A 83 23.02 -26.26 25.14
N TYR A 84 23.80 -25.62 26.00
CA TYR A 84 25.00 -24.88 25.59
C TYR A 84 26.05 -25.79 24.93
N ASP A 85 26.36 -26.92 25.56
CA ASP A 85 27.32 -27.90 25.02
C ASP A 85 26.81 -28.49 23.70
N ARG A 86 25.51 -28.74 23.58
CA ARG A 86 24.86 -29.16 22.32
C ARG A 86 25.01 -28.11 21.22
N MET A 87 24.83 -26.83 21.54
CA MET A 87 25.02 -25.73 20.59
C MET A 87 26.48 -25.61 20.15
N LEU A 88 27.43 -25.75 21.08
CA LEU A 88 28.86 -25.69 20.79
C LEU A 88 29.31 -26.84 19.88
N ALA A 89 28.83 -28.06 20.13
CA ALA A 89 29.10 -29.22 19.27
C ALA A 89 28.59 -28.99 17.82
N ARG A 90 27.38 -28.44 17.67
CA ARG A 90 26.82 -28.08 16.35
C ARG A 90 27.66 -27.01 15.64
N GLN A 91 28.14 -26.01 16.37
CA GLN A 91 29.00 -24.97 15.80
C GLN A 91 30.33 -25.54 15.31
N ARG A 92 31.00 -26.37 16.13
CA ARG A 92 32.26 -27.02 15.75
C ARG A 92 32.11 -27.87 14.49
N PHE A 93 31.03 -28.65 14.40
CA PHE A 93 30.76 -29.46 13.20
C PHE A 93 30.55 -28.59 11.95
N LYS A 94 29.82 -27.48 12.06
CA LYS A 94 29.63 -26.53 10.95
C LYS A 94 30.96 -25.88 10.54
N GLN A 95 31.78 -25.47 11.50
CA GLN A 95 33.09 -24.87 11.22
C GLN A 95 34.01 -25.86 10.49
N ALA A 96 34.11 -27.10 10.97
CA ALA A 96 34.89 -28.14 10.30
C ALA A 96 34.43 -28.40 8.85
N ARG A 97 33.10 -28.46 8.61
CA ARG A 97 32.55 -28.59 7.25
C ARG A 97 32.94 -27.41 6.35
N LEU A 98 32.85 -26.18 6.87
CA LEU A 98 33.21 -24.98 6.11
C LEU A 98 34.70 -24.97 5.76
N GLU A 99 35.58 -25.33 6.71
CA GLU A 99 37.02 -25.43 6.48
C GLU A 99 37.37 -26.50 5.43
N GLU A 100 36.70 -27.65 5.46
CA GLU A 100 36.84 -28.68 4.42
C GLU A 100 36.43 -28.18 3.03
N GLU A 101 35.30 -27.46 2.94
CA GLU A 101 34.81 -26.88 1.68
C GLU A 101 35.73 -25.77 1.17
N GLU A 102 36.26 -24.91 2.04
CA GLU A 102 37.23 -23.87 1.68
C GLU A 102 38.56 -24.47 1.21
N ARG A 103 39.03 -25.53 1.86
CA ARG A 103 40.23 -26.26 1.44
C ARG A 103 40.04 -26.97 0.10
N ALA A 104 38.85 -27.55 -0.14
CA ALA A 104 38.51 -28.14 -1.43
C ALA A 104 38.43 -27.10 -2.56
N LYS A 105 37.87 -25.91 -2.27
CA LYS A 105 37.77 -24.80 -3.24
C LYS A 105 39.12 -24.15 -3.55
N SER A 106 39.99 -23.97 -2.55
CA SER A 106 41.33 -23.40 -2.74
C SER A 106 42.35 -24.36 -3.38
N GLY A 107 42.17 -25.67 -3.22
CA GLY A 107 43.00 -26.69 -3.89
C GLY A 107 42.64 -26.94 -5.36
N GLY A 108 41.44 -26.56 -5.81
CA GLY A 108 40.96 -26.76 -7.19
C GLY A 108 41.27 -25.61 -8.16
N SER A 109 41.77 -24.47 -7.69
CA SER A 109 42.06 -23.30 -8.55
C SER A 109 43.51 -23.21 -9.03
N GLY A 110 44.33 -24.24 -8.79
CA GLY A 110 45.77 -24.23 -9.06
C GLY A 110 46.29 -25.35 -9.97
N SER A 111 45.41 -26.15 -10.60
CA SER A 111 45.81 -27.31 -11.40
C SER A 111 45.31 -27.30 -12.85
N ASP A 112 44.90 -26.15 -13.39
CA ASP A 112 44.42 -26.01 -14.77
C ASP A 112 45.04 -24.75 -15.41
N SER A 113 46.35 -24.79 -15.67
CA SER A 113 47.12 -23.81 -16.48
C SER A 113 48.42 -24.44 -16.98
#